data_AF-A0A1C3RG53-F1
#
_entry.id   AF-A0A1C3RG53-F1
#
_cell.length_a   1.000
_cell.length_b   1.000
_cell.length_c   1.000
_cell.angle_alpha   90.00
_cell.angle_beta   90.00
_cell.angle_gamma   90.00
#
_symmetry.space_group_name_H-M   'P 1'
#
loop_
_entity.id
_entity.type
_entity.pdbx_description
1 polymer ?
#
loop_
_entity_poly.entity_id
_entity_poly.type
_entity_poly.pdbx_seq_one_letter_code
_entity_poly.pdbx_strand_id
1 'polypeptide(L)'
;MLTQPVITLDIDWAPDFIINNVADILIEHRVNATWFATHLSSAVRRLQEYNDLFEIGIHPNFMEGSTHGKTSIDVLKHMMDLFPEAKSMRSHGLVQSSSILAEVCEYTSIVTDVSLFLPSIPYSIYSEYWTPHRKLDRYTYVWEDNYEMFKPTAYWRYENTGRDDLKLGIINFHPVHLVLNGADLSNYKRLKDRKPRIDQVEPIDLQGLTSTGEGPRTMFDSLLHFPSCKISDISP
;
A
#
# COMPACT_ATOMS: atom_id res chain seq x y z
N MET A 1 8.62 4.48 19.22
CA MET A 1 7.94 5.51 18.42
C MET A 1 8.65 5.59 17.09
N LEU A 2 7.91 5.77 15.99
CA LEU A 2 8.52 6.00 14.68
C LEU A 2 9.39 7.26 14.73
N THR A 3 10.53 7.21 14.07
CA THR A 3 11.46 8.35 13.93
C THR A 3 11.54 8.85 12.50
N GLN A 4 10.90 8.13 11.57
CA GLN A 4 10.92 8.32 10.13
C GLN A 4 9.55 7.89 9.56
N PRO A 5 9.13 8.44 8.41
CA PRO A 5 7.97 7.97 7.69
C PRO A 5 8.14 6.51 7.25
N VAL A 6 7.04 5.79 7.21
CA VAL A 6 6.96 4.46 6.61
C VAL A 6 6.11 4.57 5.36
N ILE A 7 6.77 4.54 4.20
CA ILE A 7 6.12 4.62 2.90
C ILE A 7 5.64 3.22 2.53
N THR A 8 4.34 3.08 2.34
CA THR A 8 3.71 1.82 1.93
C THR A 8 2.95 1.98 0.63
N LEU A 9 2.95 0.92 -0.18
CA LEU A 9 2.25 0.91 -1.46
C LEU A 9 1.38 -0.33 -1.59
N ASP A 10 0.08 -0.13 -1.77
CA ASP A 10 -0.85 -1.19 -2.12
C ASP A 10 -0.85 -1.36 -3.64
N ILE A 11 -0.38 -2.51 -4.13
CA ILE A 11 -0.17 -2.71 -5.58
C ILE A 11 -1.49 -2.67 -6.35
N ASP A 12 -2.59 -3.15 -5.75
CA ASP A 12 -3.95 -3.06 -6.31
C ASP A 12 -4.07 -3.51 -7.78
N TRP A 13 -3.38 -4.61 -8.08
CA TRP A 13 -3.32 -5.22 -9.42
C TRP A 13 -2.79 -4.27 -10.51
N ALA A 14 -1.98 -3.28 -10.13
CA ALA A 14 -1.29 -2.42 -11.09
C ALA A 14 -0.44 -3.27 -12.07
N PRO A 15 -0.47 -2.95 -13.38
CA PRO A 15 0.35 -3.64 -14.37
C PRO A 15 1.84 -3.29 -14.20
N ASP A 16 2.71 -4.15 -14.73
CA ASP A 16 4.16 -4.07 -14.55
C ASP A 16 4.76 -2.70 -14.88
N PHE A 17 4.26 -2.01 -15.91
CA PHE A 17 4.80 -0.71 -16.29
C PHE A 17 4.47 0.39 -15.26
N ILE A 18 3.34 0.29 -14.55
CA ILE A 18 2.97 1.21 -13.47
C ILE A 18 3.81 0.92 -12.24
N ILE A 19 3.97 -0.37 -11.87
CA ILE A 19 4.83 -0.78 -10.75
C ILE A 19 6.27 -0.30 -10.99
N ASN A 20 6.82 -0.58 -12.18
CA ASN A 20 8.19 -0.18 -12.53
C ASN A 20 8.38 1.34 -12.51
N ASN A 21 7.40 2.12 -12.99
CA ASN A 21 7.49 3.58 -12.93
C ASN A 21 7.68 4.08 -11.50
N VAL A 22 6.94 3.53 -10.54
CA VAL A 22 7.02 3.91 -9.13
C VAL A 22 8.28 3.37 -8.47
N ALA A 23 8.65 2.12 -8.77
CA ALA A 23 9.87 1.51 -8.26
C ALA A 23 11.12 2.27 -8.68
N ASP A 24 11.21 2.71 -9.94
CA ASP A 24 12.36 3.45 -10.47
C ASP A 24 12.61 4.75 -9.70
N ILE A 25 11.54 5.46 -9.33
CA ILE A 25 11.63 6.70 -8.53
C ILE A 25 12.20 6.40 -7.14
N LEU A 26 11.69 5.36 -6.47
CA LEU A 26 12.14 4.99 -5.13
C LEU A 26 13.60 4.49 -5.15
N ILE A 27 13.99 3.72 -6.18
CA ILE A 27 15.36 3.24 -6.38
C ILE A 27 16.32 4.42 -6.61
N GLU A 28 15.96 5.35 -7.50
CA GLU A 28 16.75 6.54 -7.81
C GLU A 28 17.02 7.39 -6.55
N HIS A 29 16.00 7.54 -5.70
CA HIS A 29 16.08 8.33 -4.47
C HIS A 29 16.56 7.51 -3.25
N ARG A 30 16.83 6.21 -3.41
CA ARG A 30 17.19 5.27 -2.33
C ARG A 30 16.21 5.31 -1.14
N VAL A 31 14.92 5.36 -1.44
CA VAL A 31 13.84 5.43 -0.44
C VAL A 31 13.41 4.03 -0.07
N ASN A 32 13.36 3.75 1.24
CA ASN A 32 12.85 2.48 1.74
C ASN A 32 11.32 2.47 1.67
N ALA A 33 10.75 1.34 1.26
CA ALA A 33 9.30 1.20 1.16
C ALA A 33 8.83 -0.24 1.37
N THR A 34 7.59 -0.39 1.84
CA THR A 34 6.92 -1.70 1.91
C THR A 34 5.83 -1.79 0.86
N TRP A 35 5.89 -2.80 0.01
CA TRP A 35 4.91 -3.05 -1.04
C TRP A 35 3.97 -4.18 -0.62
N PHE A 36 2.68 -3.91 -0.52
CA PHE A 36 1.66 -4.92 -0.30
C PHE A 36 1.20 -5.46 -1.65
N ALA A 37 1.69 -6.66 -1.98
CA ALA A 37 1.48 -7.25 -3.29
C ALA A 37 0.13 -7.97 -3.38
N THR A 38 -0.60 -7.76 -4.48
CA THR A 38 -1.82 -8.51 -4.80
C THR A 38 -1.56 -9.72 -5.69
N HIS A 39 -0.46 -9.73 -6.44
CA HIS A 39 -0.18 -10.76 -7.44
C HIS A 39 1.33 -10.83 -7.73
N LEU A 40 1.77 -11.94 -8.31
CA LEU A 40 3.17 -12.11 -8.74
C LEU A 40 3.31 -11.78 -10.22
N SER A 41 4.31 -10.97 -10.55
CA SER A 41 4.61 -10.52 -11.91
C SER A 41 6.12 -10.26 -12.09
N SER A 42 6.56 -9.89 -13.29
CA SER A 42 7.98 -9.58 -13.51
C SER A 42 8.41 -8.33 -12.73
N ALA A 43 7.55 -7.31 -12.67
CA ALA A 43 7.83 -6.12 -11.86
C ALA A 43 7.88 -6.44 -10.36
N VAL A 44 6.96 -7.27 -9.85
CA VAL A 44 6.97 -7.66 -8.43
C VAL A 44 8.20 -8.50 -8.08
N ARG A 45 8.64 -9.40 -8.97
CA ARG A 45 9.91 -10.12 -8.80
C ARG A 45 11.10 -9.19 -8.77
N ARG A 46 11.12 -8.18 -9.65
CA ARG A 46 12.15 -7.14 -9.63
C ARG A 46 12.17 -6.40 -8.30
N LEU A 47 11.03 -6.08 -7.69
CA LEU A 47 11.01 -5.45 -6.36
C LEU A 47 11.75 -6.31 -5.31
N GLN A 48 11.63 -7.65 -5.37
CA GLN A 48 12.31 -8.58 -4.46
C GLN A 48 13.85 -8.56 -4.61
N GLU A 49 14.37 -8.15 -5.77
CA GLU A 49 15.81 -8.01 -6.02
C GLU A 49 16.41 -6.81 -5.27
N TYR A 50 15.59 -5.83 -4.89
CA TYR A 50 15.99 -4.64 -4.13
C TYR A 50 15.63 -4.77 -2.65
N ASN A 51 15.93 -5.91 -2.03
CA ASN A 51 15.54 -6.19 -0.63
C ASN A 51 16.19 -5.28 0.42
N ASP A 52 17.27 -4.56 0.07
CA ASP A 52 17.86 -3.52 0.89
C ASP A 52 16.89 -2.34 1.03
N LEU A 53 16.20 -1.97 -0.04
CA LEU A 53 15.24 -0.87 -0.10
C LEU A 53 13.79 -1.31 0.16
N PHE A 54 13.40 -2.49 -0.29
CA PHE A 54 12.00 -2.90 -0.34
C PHE A 54 11.68 -4.11 0.54
N GLU A 55 10.56 -4.03 1.23
CA GLU A 55 9.87 -5.18 1.83
C GLU A 55 8.68 -5.55 0.96
N ILE A 56 8.43 -6.85 0.81
CA ILE A 56 7.20 -7.36 0.18
C ILE A 56 6.30 -7.96 1.26
N GLY A 57 5.18 -7.30 1.50
CA GLY A 57 4.05 -7.82 2.27
C GLY A 57 2.95 -8.34 1.35
N ILE A 58 1.90 -8.92 1.94
CA ILE A 58 0.71 -9.40 1.19
C ILE A 58 -0.45 -8.40 1.25
N HIS A 59 -1.18 -8.29 0.14
CA HIS A 59 -2.43 -7.52 0.04
C HIS A 59 -3.64 -8.43 -0.23
N PRO A 60 -4.08 -9.26 0.75
CA PRO A 60 -5.16 -10.21 0.55
C PRO A 60 -6.50 -9.51 0.29
N ASN A 61 -7.21 -9.95 -0.73
CA ASN A 61 -8.58 -9.53 -1.01
C ASN A 61 -9.57 -10.57 -0.48
N PHE A 62 -10.21 -10.25 0.65
CA PHE A 62 -11.22 -11.09 1.32
C PHE A 62 -12.65 -10.82 0.84
N MET A 63 -12.86 -9.93 -0.13
CA MET A 63 -14.21 -9.64 -0.65
C MET A 63 -14.75 -10.80 -1.49
N GLU A 64 -16.07 -10.90 -1.56
CA GLU A 64 -16.74 -11.89 -2.40
C GLU A 64 -16.35 -11.71 -3.88
N GLY A 65 -16.10 -12.82 -4.57
CA GLY A 65 -15.67 -12.81 -5.98
C GLY A 65 -14.20 -12.48 -6.20
N SER A 66 -13.40 -12.36 -5.12
CA SER A 66 -11.95 -12.19 -5.18
C SER A 66 -11.27 -13.29 -5.99
N THR A 67 -10.25 -12.92 -6.77
CA THR A 67 -9.39 -13.86 -7.48
C THR A 67 -8.42 -14.59 -6.55
N HIS A 68 -8.29 -14.17 -5.29
CA HIS A 68 -7.37 -14.79 -4.33
C HIS A 68 -8.00 -16.02 -3.65
N GLY A 69 -9.32 -16.17 -3.64
CA GLY A 69 -9.98 -17.31 -3.00
C GLY A 69 -11.45 -17.08 -2.68
N LYS A 70 -12.15 -18.16 -2.32
CA LYS A 70 -13.57 -18.12 -1.95
C LYS A 70 -13.79 -17.96 -0.46
N THR A 71 -12.85 -18.43 0.35
CA THR A 71 -12.84 -18.29 1.80
C THR A 71 -11.60 -17.51 2.23
N SER A 72 -11.62 -16.95 3.44
CA SER A 72 -10.45 -16.27 4.02
C SER A 72 -9.22 -17.19 4.08
N ILE A 73 -9.40 -18.47 4.43
CA ILE A 73 -8.31 -19.46 4.42
C ILE A 73 -7.77 -19.68 2.99
N ASP A 74 -8.63 -19.79 1.98
CA ASP A 74 -8.18 -19.94 0.59
C ASP A 74 -7.39 -18.70 0.13
N VAL A 75 -7.87 -17.50 0.48
CA VAL A 75 -7.20 -16.23 0.19
C VAL A 75 -5.82 -16.20 0.86
N LEU A 76 -5.72 -16.55 2.14
CA LEU A 76 -4.44 -16.58 2.85
C LEU A 76 -3.46 -17.58 2.24
N LYS A 77 -3.92 -18.80 1.94
CA LYS A 77 -3.09 -19.83 1.29
C LYS A 77 -2.57 -19.34 -0.06
N HIS A 78 -3.45 -18.80 -0.89
CA HIS A 78 -3.06 -18.25 -2.19
C HIS A 78 -1.99 -17.17 -2.06
N MET A 79 -2.17 -16.21 -1.15
CA MET A 79 -1.20 -15.14 -0.93
C MET A 79 0.15 -15.66 -0.42
N MET A 80 0.14 -16.62 0.50
CA MET A 80 1.36 -17.22 1.03
C MET A 80 2.07 -18.12 0.02
N ASP A 81 1.34 -18.78 -0.89
CA ASP A 81 1.93 -19.55 -2.00
C ASP A 81 2.69 -18.63 -2.97
N LEU A 82 2.19 -17.40 -3.19
CA LEU A 82 2.88 -16.40 -4.00
C LEU A 82 4.05 -15.74 -3.27
N PHE A 83 3.90 -15.49 -1.96
CA PHE A 83 4.84 -14.73 -1.14
C PHE A 83 5.16 -15.44 0.18
N PRO A 84 5.86 -16.59 0.14
CA PRO A 84 6.06 -17.44 1.32
C PRO A 84 6.87 -16.78 2.44
N GLU A 85 7.71 -15.81 2.10
CA GLU A 85 8.57 -15.09 3.05
C GLU A 85 7.89 -13.86 3.68
N ALA A 86 6.68 -13.50 3.26
CA ALA A 86 6.01 -12.30 3.74
C ALA A 86 5.76 -12.34 5.25
N LYS A 87 5.98 -11.19 5.89
CA LYS A 87 5.79 -10.98 7.35
C LYS A 87 4.77 -9.88 7.68
N SER A 88 4.45 -9.02 6.73
CA SER A 88 3.50 -7.94 6.88
C SER A 88 2.31 -8.10 5.92
N MET A 89 1.15 -7.62 6.35
CA MET A 89 -0.04 -7.54 5.50
C MET A 89 -0.80 -6.22 5.66
N ARG A 90 -1.54 -5.87 4.61
CA ARG A 90 -2.69 -4.96 4.66
C ARG A 90 -3.81 -5.61 3.86
N SER A 91 -5.03 -5.70 4.38
CA SER A 91 -6.13 -6.28 3.59
C SER A 91 -6.69 -5.28 2.58
N HIS A 92 -7.00 -5.77 1.38
CA HIS A 92 -7.66 -4.95 0.36
C HIS A 92 -9.05 -4.50 0.85
N GLY A 93 -9.34 -3.22 0.70
CA GLY A 93 -10.52 -2.57 1.25
C GLY A 93 -10.63 -2.64 2.78
N LEU A 94 -9.51 -2.88 3.48
CA LEU A 94 -9.40 -2.95 4.93
C LEU A 94 -10.31 -4.00 5.59
N VAL A 95 -10.71 -5.01 4.83
CA VAL A 95 -11.60 -6.09 5.29
C VAL A 95 -10.91 -6.85 6.42
N GLN A 96 -11.55 -6.91 7.58
CA GLN A 96 -11.01 -7.56 8.77
C GLN A 96 -12.13 -8.01 9.70
N SER A 97 -11.85 -9.06 10.47
CA SER A 97 -12.71 -9.55 11.56
C SER A 97 -11.84 -10.33 12.55
N SER A 98 -12.31 -10.54 13.77
CA SER A 98 -11.57 -11.36 14.75
C SER A 98 -11.26 -12.77 14.21
N SER A 99 -12.18 -13.36 13.43
CA SER A 99 -11.98 -14.66 12.79
C SER A 99 -10.89 -14.62 11.72
N ILE A 100 -10.90 -13.61 10.83
CA ILE A 100 -9.85 -13.45 9.80
C ILE A 100 -8.47 -13.27 10.46
N LEU A 101 -8.38 -12.45 11.51
CA LEU A 101 -7.11 -12.21 12.21
C LEU A 101 -6.61 -13.46 12.95
N ALA A 102 -7.51 -14.29 13.50
CA ALA A 102 -7.15 -15.58 14.07
C ALA A 102 -6.61 -16.54 13.00
N GLU A 103 -7.26 -16.62 11.83
CA GLU A 103 -6.82 -17.44 10.71
C GLU A 103 -5.47 -16.96 10.13
N VAL A 104 -5.23 -15.65 10.06
CA VAL A 104 -3.90 -15.11 9.71
C VAL A 104 -2.85 -15.65 10.67
N CYS A 105 -3.14 -15.63 11.97
CA CYS A 105 -2.23 -16.12 12.99
C CYS A 105 -1.99 -17.64 12.92
N GLU A 106 -3.02 -18.41 12.56
CA GLU A 106 -2.96 -19.87 12.46
C GLU A 106 -2.26 -20.35 11.18
N TYR A 107 -2.59 -19.76 10.03
CA TYR A 107 -2.24 -20.33 8.72
C TYR A 107 -1.12 -19.60 7.98
N THR A 108 -0.58 -18.51 8.53
CA THR A 108 0.44 -17.72 7.84
C THR A 108 1.62 -17.33 8.73
N SER A 109 2.71 -16.91 8.10
CA SER A 109 3.87 -16.32 8.77
C SER A 109 3.74 -14.82 9.05
N ILE A 110 2.58 -14.21 8.78
CA ILE A 110 2.37 -12.77 8.93
C ILE A 110 2.36 -12.37 10.40
N VAL A 111 3.32 -11.58 10.82
CA VAL A 111 3.44 -11.09 12.20
C VAL A 111 2.94 -9.65 12.36
N THR A 112 2.82 -8.90 11.27
CA THR A 112 2.41 -7.50 11.29
C THR A 112 1.22 -7.23 10.39
N ASP A 113 0.18 -6.59 10.93
CA ASP A 113 -0.99 -6.09 10.20
C ASP A 113 -1.04 -4.56 10.23
N VAL A 114 -1.28 -3.95 9.07
CA VAL A 114 -1.44 -2.49 8.94
C VAL A 114 -2.76 -2.09 8.28
N SER A 115 -3.81 -2.88 8.53
CA SER A 115 -5.17 -2.65 8.00
C SER A 115 -6.02 -1.70 8.85
N LEU A 116 -5.45 -1.05 9.87
CA LEU A 116 -6.15 -0.04 10.68
C LEU A 116 -5.91 1.35 10.10
N PHE A 117 -6.92 1.94 9.48
CA PHE A 117 -6.84 3.33 9.02
C PHE A 117 -7.41 4.30 10.06
N LEU A 118 -6.57 5.20 10.56
CA LEU A 118 -6.99 6.29 11.44
C LEU A 118 -6.44 7.61 10.88
N PRO A 119 -7.16 8.28 9.96
CA PRO A 119 -6.65 9.49 9.36
C PRO A 119 -6.53 10.61 10.39
N SER A 120 -5.47 11.41 10.28
CA SER A 120 -5.28 12.64 11.06
C SER A 120 -4.97 12.46 12.55
N ILE A 121 -4.59 11.26 12.97
CA ILE A 121 -3.92 11.07 14.26
C ILE A 121 -2.45 11.51 14.16
N PRO A 122 -1.82 11.94 15.28
CA PRO A 122 -0.49 12.57 15.24
C PRO A 122 0.68 11.61 14.93
N TYR A 123 0.47 10.30 14.95
CA TYR A 123 1.46 9.28 14.64
C TYR A 123 0.79 7.90 14.53
N SER A 124 1.46 6.94 13.89
CA SER A 124 0.99 5.56 13.87
C SER A 124 1.01 4.93 15.27
N ILE A 125 -0.11 4.32 15.64
CA ILE A 125 -0.31 3.64 16.92
C ILE A 125 0.00 2.16 16.74
N TYR A 126 0.85 1.64 17.63
CA TYR A 126 1.12 0.21 17.79
C TYR A 126 0.13 -0.41 18.78
N SER A 127 -0.33 -1.62 18.48
CA SER A 127 -1.15 -2.42 19.38
C SER A 127 -0.83 -3.91 19.24
N GLU A 128 -0.72 -4.59 20.38
CA GLU A 128 -0.66 -6.05 20.41
C GLU A 128 -2.08 -6.62 20.31
N TYR A 129 -2.32 -7.44 19.28
CA TYR A 129 -3.59 -8.14 19.13
C TYR A 129 -3.40 -9.63 19.40
N TRP A 130 -3.97 -10.11 20.50
CA TRP A 130 -3.89 -11.53 20.87
C TRP A 130 -5.00 -12.34 20.22
N THR A 131 -4.61 -13.41 19.53
CA THR A 131 -5.52 -14.42 18.99
C THR A 131 -5.36 -15.74 19.79
N PRO A 132 -6.24 -16.73 19.59
CA PRO A 132 -6.06 -18.06 20.18
C PRO A 132 -4.75 -18.77 19.79
N HIS A 133 -4.08 -18.35 18.71
CA HIS A 133 -2.89 -19.02 18.17
C HIS A 133 -1.60 -18.29 18.55
N ARG A 134 -1.53 -16.98 18.26
CA ARG A 134 -0.38 -16.13 18.59
C ARG A 134 -0.76 -14.65 18.61
N LYS A 135 0.20 -13.83 19.06
CA LYS A 135 0.15 -12.38 18.91
C LYS A 135 0.26 -11.99 17.43
N LEU A 136 -0.48 -10.94 17.06
CA LEU A 136 -0.34 -10.18 15.83
C LEU A 136 -0.04 -8.73 16.20
N ASP A 137 1.06 -8.18 15.69
CA ASP A 137 1.39 -6.78 15.88
C ASP A 137 0.57 -5.95 14.89
N ARG A 138 -0.16 -4.95 15.40
CA ARG A 138 -1.03 -4.11 14.57
C ARG A 138 -0.57 -2.66 14.61
N TYR A 139 -0.47 -2.04 13.45
CA TYR A 139 -0.19 -0.61 13.34
C TYR A 139 -1.30 0.12 12.61
N THR A 140 -1.58 1.35 13.03
CA THR A 140 -2.45 2.24 12.29
C THR A 140 -1.65 2.95 11.20
N TYR A 141 -2.22 3.16 10.02
CA TYR A 141 -1.71 4.12 9.05
C TYR A 141 -2.57 5.38 9.06
N VAL A 142 -1.96 6.52 8.70
CA VAL A 142 -2.49 7.86 9.05
C VAL A 142 -2.88 8.71 7.85
N TRP A 143 -2.54 8.23 6.64
CA TRP A 143 -2.79 8.91 5.38
C TRP A 143 -2.88 7.92 4.21
N GLU A 144 -3.75 8.22 3.25
CA GLU A 144 -3.91 7.47 1.98
C GLU A 144 -4.31 8.42 0.86
N ASP A 145 -3.77 8.19 -0.33
CA ASP A 145 -3.99 9.06 -1.49
C ASP A 145 -5.46 9.11 -1.93
N ASN A 146 -6.13 7.98 -2.09
CA ASN A 146 -7.54 7.95 -2.47
C ASN A 146 -8.42 8.62 -1.39
N TYR A 147 -8.02 8.56 -0.12
CA TYR A 147 -8.77 9.16 0.98
C TYR A 147 -8.60 10.68 0.96
N GLU A 148 -7.38 11.16 0.67
CA GLU A 148 -7.11 12.57 0.49
C GLU A 148 -7.96 13.17 -0.64
N MET A 149 -8.19 12.43 -1.74
CA MET A 149 -9.07 12.83 -2.84
C MET A 149 -10.55 13.04 -2.43
N PHE A 150 -11.01 12.44 -1.32
CA PHE A 150 -12.37 12.64 -0.81
C PHE A 150 -12.51 13.90 0.04
N LYS A 151 -11.40 14.52 0.46
CA LYS A 151 -11.47 15.69 1.35
C LYS A 151 -11.96 16.93 0.59
N PRO A 152 -12.73 17.81 1.24
CA PRO A 152 -13.09 19.11 0.66
C PRO A 152 -11.88 19.98 0.32
N THR A 153 -10.81 19.84 1.11
CA THR A 153 -9.50 20.47 0.90
C THR A 153 -8.44 19.38 0.99
N ALA A 154 -7.82 19.07 -0.15
CA ALA A 154 -6.72 18.14 -0.25
C ALA A 154 -5.39 18.91 -0.30
N TYR A 155 -4.37 18.39 0.39
CA TYR A 155 -3.01 18.92 0.34
C TYR A 155 -2.09 17.91 -0.32
N TRP A 156 -1.55 18.29 -1.48
CA TRP A 156 -0.76 17.40 -2.34
C TRP A 156 0.74 17.71 -2.33
N ARG A 157 1.20 18.42 -1.30
CA ARG A 157 2.61 18.67 -1.00
C ARG A 157 2.79 18.62 0.50
N TYR A 158 3.75 17.81 0.95
CA TYR A 158 4.00 17.60 2.37
C TYR A 158 4.17 18.93 3.13
N GLU A 159 4.91 19.89 2.57
CA GLU A 159 5.19 21.20 3.18
C GLU A 159 3.93 22.03 3.44
N ASN A 160 2.88 21.79 2.66
CA ASN A 160 1.61 22.52 2.74
C ASN A 160 0.59 21.82 3.65
N THR A 161 0.87 20.59 4.09
CA THR A 161 -0.09 19.81 4.89
C THR A 161 -0.24 20.33 6.32
N GLY A 162 0.82 20.91 6.91
CA GLY A 162 0.89 21.14 8.36
C GLY A 162 0.85 19.85 9.18
N ARG A 163 1.08 18.69 8.54
CA ARG A 163 0.92 17.35 9.11
C ARG A 163 2.28 16.74 9.44
N ASP A 164 2.89 17.20 10.53
CA ASP A 164 4.15 16.60 11.04
C ASP A 164 4.00 15.10 11.36
N ASP A 165 2.78 14.64 11.59
CA ASP A 165 2.45 13.22 11.78
C ASP A 165 2.82 12.34 10.59
N LEU A 166 2.90 12.89 9.37
CA LEU A 166 3.33 12.13 8.20
C LEU A 166 4.82 11.75 8.29
N LYS A 167 5.66 12.54 8.99
CA LYS A 167 7.04 12.15 9.26
C LYS A 167 7.16 11.01 10.27
N LEU A 168 6.09 10.70 11.00
CA LEU A 168 6.06 9.73 12.09
C LEU A 168 4.93 8.70 11.89
N GLY A 169 4.50 8.55 10.65
CA GLY A 169 3.32 7.80 10.29
C GLY A 169 3.59 6.80 9.18
N ILE A 170 2.77 5.76 9.16
CA ILE A 170 2.62 4.85 8.02
C ILE A 170 1.68 5.54 7.03
N ILE A 171 2.13 5.66 5.78
CA ILE A 171 1.46 6.39 4.69
C ILE A 171 1.22 5.41 3.56
N ASN A 172 0.00 5.42 3.00
CA ASN A 172 -0.38 4.53 1.91
C ASN A 172 -0.49 5.28 0.57
N PHE A 173 0.06 4.69 -0.48
CA PHE A 173 -0.10 5.13 -1.86
C PHE A 173 -0.52 3.95 -2.75
N HIS A 174 -1.22 4.24 -3.84
CA HIS A 174 -1.52 3.25 -4.86
C HIS A 174 -0.76 3.63 -6.14
N PRO A 175 0.01 2.71 -6.75
CA PRO A 175 0.82 3.02 -7.92
C PRO A 175 0.04 3.66 -9.08
N VAL A 176 -1.21 3.24 -9.30
CA VAL A 176 -2.08 3.80 -10.34
C VAL A 176 -2.40 5.28 -10.10
N HIS A 177 -2.60 5.68 -8.84
CA HIS A 177 -2.89 7.07 -8.48
C HIS A 177 -1.65 7.95 -8.61
N LEU A 178 -0.46 7.41 -8.33
CA LEU A 178 0.82 8.10 -8.58
C LEU A 178 1.06 8.36 -10.07
N VAL A 179 0.77 7.39 -10.94
CA VAL A 179 0.95 7.57 -12.40
C VAL A 179 -0.08 8.54 -12.98
N LEU A 180 -1.34 8.49 -12.53
CA LEU A 180 -2.38 9.41 -13.01
C LEU A 180 -2.23 10.84 -12.47
N ASN A 181 -1.74 10.98 -11.23
CA ASN A 181 -1.56 12.25 -10.52
C ASN A 181 -2.81 13.15 -10.49
N GLY A 182 -4.02 12.57 -10.50
CA GLY A 182 -5.26 13.33 -10.39
C GLY A 182 -5.50 13.79 -8.95
N ALA A 183 -5.89 15.06 -8.76
CA ALA A 183 -6.24 15.61 -7.44
C ALA A 183 -7.56 15.03 -6.87
N ASP A 184 -8.33 14.34 -7.71
CA ASP A 184 -9.58 13.67 -7.38
C ASP A 184 -9.68 12.33 -8.15
N LEU A 185 -10.78 11.59 -7.92
CA LEU A 185 -11.02 10.30 -8.55
C LEU A 185 -11.45 10.39 -10.02
N SER A 186 -11.58 11.57 -10.63
CA SER A 186 -12.10 11.70 -12.00
C SER A 186 -11.21 11.01 -13.04
N ASN A 187 -9.89 11.16 -12.92
CA ASN A 187 -8.94 10.52 -13.83
C ASN A 187 -8.97 8.99 -13.69
N TYR A 188 -9.04 8.50 -12.44
CA TYR A 188 -9.15 7.07 -12.16
C TYR A 188 -10.48 6.49 -12.67
N LYS A 189 -11.61 7.19 -12.45
CA LYS A 189 -12.91 6.78 -12.98
C LYS A 189 -12.90 6.71 -14.51
N ARG A 190 -12.35 7.72 -15.19
CA ARG A 190 -12.19 7.73 -16.66
C ARG A 190 -11.30 6.57 -17.15
N LEU A 191 -10.26 6.21 -16.40
CA LEU A 191 -9.45 5.03 -16.70
C LEU A 191 -10.29 3.75 -16.58
N LYS A 192 -11.06 3.60 -15.48
CA LYS A 192 -11.95 2.45 -15.26
C LYS A 192 -13.06 2.36 -16.31
N ASP A 193 -13.56 3.48 -16.81
CA ASP A 193 -14.53 3.52 -17.91
C ASP A 193 -13.93 3.01 -19.24
N ARG A 194 -12.63 3.27 -19.48
CA ARG A 194 -11.89 2.73 -20.65
C ARG A 194 -11.52 1.27 -20.47
N LYS A 195 -11.01 0.92 -19.28
CA LYS A 195 -10.51 -0.39 -18.90
C LYS A 195 -10.99 -0.73 -17.48
N PRO A 196 -12.11 -1.47 -17.36
CA PRO A 196 -12.67 -1.83 -16.06
C PRO A 196 -11.72 -2.63 -15.17
N ARG A 197 -10.74 -3.31 -15.75
CA ARG A 197 -9.76 -4.16 -15.07
C ARG A 197 -8.40 -3.47 -15.08
N ILE A 198 -7.88 -3.13 -13.89
CA ILE A 198 -6.59 -2.42 -13.75
C ILE A 198 -5.42 -3.29 -14.20
N ASP A 199 -5.49 -4.59 -13.97
CA ASP A 199 -4.50 -5.58 -14.43
C ASP A 199 -4.38 -5.66 -15.97
N GLN A 200 -5.32 -5.06 -16.70
CA GLN A 200 -5.36 -5.04 -18.16
C GLN A 200 -5.11 -3.65 -18.77
N VAL A 201 -4.73 -2.67 -17.94
CA VAL A 201 -4.37 -1.34 -18.41
C VAL A 201 -3.05 -1.42 -19.16
N GLU A 202 -2.99 -0.75 -20.30
CA GLU A 202 -1.79 -0.56 -21.12
C GLU A 202 -1.39 0.93 -21.13
N PRO A 203 -0.15 1.28 -21.50
CA PRO A 203 0.30 2.68 -21.54
C PRO A 203 -0.61 3.61 -22.37
N ILE A 204 -1.18 3.09 -23.46
CA ILE A 204 -2.09 3.85 -24.33
C ILE A 204 -3.38 4.29 -23.60
N ASP A 205 -3.86 3.49 -22.64
CA ASP A 205 -5.09 3.78 -21.92
C ASP A 205 -4.95 5.00 -21.00
N LEU A 206 -3.72 5.31 -20.57
CA LEU A 206 -3.39 6.48 -19.75
C LEU A 206 -3.35 7.79 -20.56
N GLN A 207 -3.37 7.73 -21.89
CA GLN A 207 -3.22 8.91 -22.73
C GLN A 207 -4.33 9.94 -22.45
N GLY A 208 -3.93 11.15 -22.06
CA GLY A 208 -4.85 12.24 -21.71
C GLY A 208 -5.59 12.06 -20.38
N LEU A 209 -5.16 11.11 -19.54
CA LEU A 209 -5.66 10.91 -18.17
C LEU A 209 -4.64 11.28 -17.09
N THR A 210 -3.39 11.55 -17.44
CA THR A 210 -2.37 12.04 -16.51
C THR A 210 -2.53 13.54 -16.29
N SER A 211 -2.40 14.00 -15.05
CA SER A 211 -2.44 15.42 -14.69
C SER A 211 -1.05 15.98 -14.42
N THR A 212 -0.81 17.22 -14.84
CA THR A 212 0.41 18.00 -14.53
C THR A 212 0.24 18.89 -13.30
N GLY A 213 -0.97 18.97 -12.74
CA GLY A 213 -1.25 19.70 -11.51
C GLY A 213 -0.76 18.97 -10.26
N GLU A 214 -1.14 19.47 -9.09
CA GLU A 214 -0.87 18.77 -7.83
C GLU A 214 -1.80 17.56 -7.67
N GLY A 215 -1.28 16.50 -7.07
CA GLY A 215 -1.97 15.24 -6.85
C GLY A 215 -1.12 14.25 -6.04
N PRO A 216 -1.48 12.96 -6.04
CA PRO A 216 -0.75 11.92 -5.33
C PRO A 216 0.74 11.89 -5.66
N ARG A 217 1.12 12.15 -6.92
CA ARG A 217 2.52 12.15 -7.32
C ARG A 217 3.30 13.29 -6.68
N THR A 218 2.72 14.49 -6.63
CA THR A 218 3.40 15.63 -6.01
C THR A 218 3.56 15.43 -4.50
N MET A 219 2.60 14.75 -3.86
CA MET A 219 2.71 14.40 -2.44
C MET A 219 3.80 13.37 -2.23
N PHE A 220 3.83 12.32 -3.05
CA PHE A 220 4.85 11.29 -3.04
C PHE A 220 6.25 11.87 -3.22
N ASP A 221 6.45 12.69 -4.25
CA ASP A 221 7.74 13.33 -4.55
C ASP A 221 8.23 14.20 -3.37
N SER A 222 7.31 14.92 -2.70
CA SER A 222 7.67 15.75 -1.53
C SER A 222 8.14 14.94 -0.30
N LEU A 223 7.80 13.65 -0.23
CA LEU A 223 8.24 12.76 0.84
C LEU A 223 9.60 12.09 0.58
N LEU A 224 10.08 12.07 -0.68
CA LEU A 224 11.31 11.38 -1.06
C LEU A 224 12.57 11.98 -0.43
N HIS A 225 12.49 13.21 0.09
CA HIS A 225 13.60 13.89 0.76
C HIS A 225 13.80 13.45 2.23
N PHE A 226 12.85 12.71 2.81
CA PHE A 226 12.97 12.19 4.16
C PHE A 226 13.55 10.79 4.16
N PRO A 227 14.50 10.48 5.06
CA PRO A 227 14.84 9.10 5.37
C PRO A 227 13.56 8.33 5.75
N SER A 228 13.39 7.15 5.20
CA SER A 228 12.22 6.29 5.41
C SER A 228 12.67 4.90 5.85
N CYS A 229 11.72 4.12 6.37
CA CYS A 229 11.94 2.74 6.79
C CYS A 229 10.81 1.82 6.31
N LYS A 230 11.07 0.52 6.33
CA LYS A 230 10.12 -0.54 5.98
C LYS A 230 9.28 -0.92 7.22
N ILE A 231 8.13 -1.55 7.02
CA ILE A 231 7.35 -2.15 8.11
C ILE A 231 8.22 -3.14 8.91
N SER A 232 9.04 -3.93 8.23
CA SER A 232 9.98 -4.86 8.87
C SER A 232 11.00 -4.20 9.81
N ASP A 233 11.27 -2.91 9.65
CA ASP A 233 12.25 -2.17 10.45
C ASP A 233 11.63 -1.61 11.74
N ILE A 234 10.30 -1.57 11.83
CA ILE A 234 9.55 -0.99 12.96
C ILE A 234 8.79 -2.04 13.77
N SER A 235 8.68 -3.25 13.24
CA SER A 235 8.12 -4.40 13.94
C SER A 235 9.07 -4.87 15.04
N PRO A 236 8.56 -5.16 16.25
CA PRO A 236 9.38 -5.52 17.40
C PRO A 236 10.07 -6.89 17.29
#